data_AF-A0A7W1FKM1-F1
#
_entry.id   AF-A0A7W1FKM1-F1
#
_cell.length_a   1.000
_cell.length_b   1.000
_cell.length_c   1.000
_cell.angle_alpha   90.00
_cell.angle_beta   90.00
_cell.angle_gamma   90.00
#
_symmetry.space_group_name_H-M   'P 1'
#
loop_
_entity.id
_entity.type
_entity.pdbx_description
1 polymer ?
#
loop_
_entity_poly.entity_id
_entity_poly.type
_entity_poly.pdbx_seq_one_letter_code
_entity_poly.pdbx_strand_id
1 'polypeptide(L)' 'MVFLFAPMALTAADEPSVNTICPVTGKPVDGTIPAVIVTVGKGERAKRIAIGVADRAAADKVKASPAAYVEASKANRKAN' A
#
# COMPACT_ATOMS: atom_id res chain seq x y z
N MET A 1 -34.38 20.91 -23.25
CA MET A 1 -33.58 20.79 -22.01
C MET A 1 -32.57 19.67 -22.24
N VAL A 2 -31.35 20.01 -22.66
CA VAL A 2 -30.28 19.03 -22.93
C VAL A 2 -29.55 18.80 -21.62
N PHE A 3 -29.75 17.64 -21.00
CA PHE A 3 -29.02 17.27 -19.80
C PHE A 3 -27.60 16.86 -20.17
N LEU A 4 -26.64 17.65 -19.68
CA LEU A 4 -25.21 17.32 -19.63
C LEU A 4 -25.02 15.96 -18.98
N PHE A 5 -24.27 15.06 -19.63
CA PHE A 5 -23.57 13.99 -18.95
C PHE A 5 -22.07 14.28 -19.04
N ALA A 6 -21.53 14.84 -17.96
CA ALA A 6 -20.09 14.92 -17.75
C ALA A 6 -19.53 13.49 -17.56
N PRO A 7 -18.43 13.11 -18.22
CA PRO A 7 -17.76 11.87 -17.89
C PRO A 7 -17.16 12.01 -16.49
N MET A 8 -17.61 11.15 -15.57
CA MET A 8 -16.95 10.93 -14.28
C MET A 8 -15.46 10.68 -14.55
N ALA A 9 -14.62 11.59 -14.07
CA ALA A 9 -13.18 11.38 -14.03
C ALA A 9 -12.93 10.08 -13.26
N LEU A 10 -12.42 9.08 -13.97
CA LEU A 10 -11.83 7.89 -13.41
C LEU A 10 -10.66 8.39 -12.54
N THR A 11 -10.90 8.57 -11.25
CA THR A 11 -9.82 8.79 -10.30
C THR A 11 -9.00 7.51 -10.41
N ALA A 12 -7.82 7.61 -11.05
CA ALA A 12 -6.76 6.64 -10.87
C ALA A 12 -6.47 6.69 -9.37
N ALA A 13 -7.19 5.85 -8.64
CA ALA A 13 -7.10 5.74 -7.21
C ALA A 13 -5.67 5.29 -6.98
N ASP A 14 -4.80 6.26 -6.69
CA ASP A 14 -3.43 6.18 -6.18
C ASP A 14 -3.18 4.75 -5.74
N GLU A 15 -2.77 3.90 -6.70
CA GLU A 15 -2.65 2.47 -6.42
C GLU A 15 -1.61 2.42 -5.33
N PRO A 16 -2.01 2.04 -4.09
CA PRO A 16 -1.20 2.33 -2.94
C PRO A 16 0.08 1.55 -3.16
N SER A 17 1.15 2.25 -3.56
CA SER A 17 2.25 1.62 -4.27
C SER A 17 2.78 0.47 -3.43
N VAL A 18 2.51 -0.76 -3.89
CA VAL A 18 2.79 -1.98 -3.14
C VAL A 18 4.27 -2.26 -3.34
N ASN A 19 5.01 -2.42 -2.24
CA ASN A 19 6.40 -2.82 -2.31
C ASN A 19 6.55 -4.16 -3.06
N THR A 20 7.65 -4.30 -3.80
CA THR A 20 7.98 -5.53 -4.53
C THR A 20 8.69 -6.56 -3.66
N ILE A 21 9.36 -6.11 -2.61
CA ILE A 21 10.10 -6.96 -1.65
C ILE A 21 9.50 -6.79 -0.25
N CYS A 22 9.14 -7.90 0.38
CA CYS A 22 8.59 -7.95 1.72
C CYS A 22 9.60 -7.36 2.74
N PRO A 23 9.23 -6.33 3.51
CA PRO A 23 10.14 -5.69 4.46
C PRO A 23 10.47 -6.57 5.69
N VAL A 24 9.70 -7.63 5.92
CA VAL A 24 9.88 -8.53 7.07
C VAL A 24 10.86 -9.66 6.74
N THR A 25 10.74 -10.23 5.54
CA THR A 25 11.48 -11.44 5.16
C THR A 25 12.51 -11.21 4.06
N GLY A 26 12.50 -10.05 3.39
CA GLY A 26 13.37 -9.75 2.25
C GLY A 26 13.04 -10.54 0.99
N LYS A 27 11.94 -11.31 0.99
CA LYS A 27 11.46 -12.11 -0.14
C LYS A 27 10.55 -11.30 -1.06
N PRO A 28 10.36 -11.71 -2.33
CA PRO A 28 9.35 -11.10 -3.19
C PRO A 28 7.97 -11.15 -2.53
N VAL A 29 7.21 -10.06 -2.66
CA VAL A 29 5.83 -10.01 -2.17
C VAL A 29 4.97 -11.03 -2.90
N ASP A 30 4.11 -11.71 -2.14
CA ASP A 30 3.16 -12.66 -2.69
C ASP A 30 1.84 -11.92 -3.01
N GLY A 31 1.49 -11.87 -4.29
CA GLY A 31 0.27 -11.19 -4.76
C GLY A 31 -1.04 -11.89 -4.38
N THR A 32 -0.96 -13.11 -3.85
CA THR A 32 -2.10 -13.86 -3.31
C THR A 32 -2.44 -13.43 -1.89
N ILE A 33 -1.51 -12.74 -1.21
CA ILE A 33 -1.69 -12.26 0.17
C ILE A 33 -2.15 -10.80 0.13
N PRO A 34 -3.26 -10.45 0.81
CA PRO A 34 -3.73 -9.07 0.82
C PRO A 34 -2.70 -8.17 1.48
N ALA A 35 -2.34 -7.08 0.79
CA ALA A 35 -1.43 -6.08 1.31
C ALA A 35 -2.01 -5.42 2.55
N VAL A 36 -1.16 -5.16 3.54
CA VAL A 36 -1.55 -4.48 4.78
C VAL A 36 -1.59 -2.99 4.51
N ILE A 37 -2.79 -2.39 4.59
CA ILE A 37 -2.95 -0.95 4.41
C ILE A 37 -2.66 -0.24 5.73
N VAL A 38 -1.65 0.62 5.70
CA VAL A 38 -1.21 1.41 6.85
C VAL A 38 -1.44 2.89 6.55
N THR A 39 -2.07 3.59 7.50
CA THR A 39 -2.18 5.05 7.42
C THR A 39 -1.02 5.69 8.18
N VAL A 40 -0.20 6.45 7.47
CA VAL A 40 0.99 7.10 8.01
C VAL A 40 0.80 8.62 8.00
N GLY A 41 0.96 9.25 9.17
CA GLY A 41 0.65 10.66 9.38
C GLY A 41 -0.67 10.88 10.12
N LYS A 42 -1.00 12.13 10.42
CA LYS A 42 -2.25 12.55 11.08
C LYS A 42 -2.88 13.72 10.32
N GLY A 43 -4.22 13.79 10.30
CA GLY A 43 -4.97 14.86 9.62
C GLY A 43 -4.95 14.75 8.09
N GLU A 44 -5.10 15.87 7.39
CA GLU A 44 -5.14 15.94 5.90
C GLU A 44 -3.85 15.45 5.21
N ARG A 45 -2.75 15.24 5.96
CA ARG A 45 -1.49 14.70 5.46
C ARG A 45 -1.36 13.18 5.64
N ALA A 46 -2.40 12.51 6.14
CA ALA A 46 -2.39 11.08 6.31
C ALA A 46 -2.29 10.37 4.94
N LYS A 47 -1.21 9.60 4.74
CA LYS A 47 -0.98 8.80 3.53
C LYS A 47 -1.28 7.35 3.80
N ARG A 48 -2.10 6.74 2.94
CA ARG A 48 -2.32 5.28 2.96
C ARG A 48 -1.18 4.62 2.18
N ILE A 49 -0.51 3.67 2.82
CA ILE A 49 0.59 2.90 2.24
C ILE A 49 0.17 1.44 2.32
N ALA A 50 0.04 0.78 1.18
CA ALA A 50 -0.14 -0.66 1.15
C ALA A 50 1.22 -1.35 1.23
N ILE A 51 1.38 -2.20 2.22
CA ILE A 51 2.57 -3.01 2.45
C ILE A 51 2.25 -4.45 2.05
N GLY A 52 2.77 -4.84 0.89
CA GLY A 52 2.81 -6.23 0.43
C GLY A 52 3.76 -7.07 1.27
N VAL A 53 3.38 -8.31 1.49
CA VAL A 53 4.14 -9.29 2.29
C VAL A 53 4.29 -10.60 1.53
N ALA A 54 5.35 -11.35 1.83
CA ALA A 54 5.63 -12.63 1.18
C ALA A 54 4.83 -13.79 1.80
N ASP A 55 4.40 -13.64 3.06
CA ASP A 55 3.77 -14.71 3.83
C ASP A 55 2.81 -14.15 4.88
N ARG A 56 1.88 -14.99 5.35
CA ARG A 56 0.89 -14.59 6.37
C ARG A 56 1.56 -14.19 7.69
N ALA A 57 2.62 -14.86 8.11
CA ALA A 57 3.33 -14.51 9.35
C ALA A 57 3.97 -13.11 9.26
N ALA A 58 4.49 -12.74 8.09
CA ALA A 58 4.94 -11.39 7.79
C ALA A 58 3.77 -10.40 7.81
N ALA A 59 2.59 -10.77 7.29
CA ALA A 59 1.38 -9.95 7.39
C ALA A 59 1.03 -9.63 8.85
N ASP A 60 1.07 -10.62 9.74
CA ASP A 60 0.77 -10.45 11.17
C ASP A 60 1.81 -9.56 11.85
N LYS A 61 3.10 -9.70 11.52
CA LYS A 61 4.17 -8.81 12.03
C LYS A 61 3.98 -7.36 11.55
N VAL A 62 3.64 -7.17 10.27
CA VAL A 62 3.35 -5.83 9.73
C VAL A 62 2.10 -5.24 10.36
N LYS A 63 1.05 -6.03 10.61
CA LYS A 63 -0.15 -5.57 11.32
C LYS A 63 0.14 -5.18 12.77
N ALA A 64 1.01 -5.90 13.46
CA ALA A 64 1.39 -5.63 14.84
C ALA A 64 2.24 -4.35 14.96
N SER A 65 3.19 -4.14 14.04
CA SER A 65 4.11 -3.00 14.08
C SER A 65 4.25 -2.32 12.73
N PRO A 66 3.18 -1.75 12.16
CA PRO A 66 3.20 -1.29 10.78
C PRO A 66 4.19 -0.15 10.56
N ALA A 67 4.29 0.78 11.52
CA ALA A 67 5.23 1.90 11.46
C ALA A 67 6.70 1.48 11.33
N ALA A 68 7.09 0.31 11.90
CA ALA A 68 8.44 -0.21 11.81
C ALA A 68 8.79 -0.71 10.39
N TYR A 69 7.77 -1.08 9.60
CA TYR A 69 7.94 -1.64 8.26
C TYR A 69 7.59 -0.65 7.14
N VAL A 70 7.01 0.52 7.46
CA VAL A 70 6.69 1.56 6.47
C VAL A 70 7.93 2.01 5.72
N GLU A 71 9.03 2.32 6.41
CA GLU A 71 10.24 2.85 5.77
C GLU A 71 10.91 1.80 4.88
N ALA A 72 11.01 0.55 5.36
CA ALA A 72 11.50 -0.58 4.56
C ALA A 72 10.57 -0.86 3.36
N SER A 73 9.26 -0.77 3.53
CA SER A 73 8.29 -0.91 2.44
C SER A 73 8.45 0.22 1.41
N LYS A 74 8.69 1.46 1.83
CA LYS A 74 8.95 2.58 0.91
C LYS A 74 10.26 2.38 0.15
N ALA A 75 11.33 1.94 0.83
CA ALA A 75 12.61 1.65 0.18
C ALA A 75 12.50 0.51 -0.84
N ASN A 76 11.64 -0.48 -0.56
CA ASN A 76 11.37 -1.62 -1.42
C ASN A 76 10.26 -1.38 -2.46
N ARG A 77 9.71 -0.16 -2.54
CA ARG A 77 8.86 0.23 -3.67
C ARG A 77 9.73 0.27 -4.92
N LYS A 78 9.29 -0.40 -5.98
CA LYS A 78 9.76 -0.04 -7.31
C LYS A 78 9.30 1.40 -7.54
N ALA A 79 10.25 2.32 -7.74
CA ALA A 79 9.97 3.55 -8.44
C ALA A 79 9.44 3.13 -9.82
N ASN A 80 8.13 3.24 -9.99
CA ASN A 80 7.50 3.12 -11.30
C ASN A 80 7.60 4.49 -11.95
#